data_AF-T0ZVU1-F1
#
_entry.id   AF-T0ZVU1-F1
#
_cell.length_a   1.000
_cell.length_b   1.000
_cell.length_c   1.000
_cell.angle_alpha   90.00
_cell.angle_beta   90.00
_cell.angle_gamma   90.00
#
_symmetry.space_group_name_H-M   'P 1'
#
loop_
_entity.id
_entity.type
_entity.pdbx_description
1 polymer ?
#
loop_
_entity_poly.entity_id
_entity_poly.type
_entity_poly.pdbx_seq_one_letter_code
_entity_poly.pdbx_strand_id
1 'polypeptide(L)'
;MLEGFEIGAFGANHEFSSGQFEINLWHCIATEAADRAFRFKSAIKEMGRQTNKLATFMAKPFNGESGSGFHLHFSILDDLGRPLFEDKGGPDGLSDLARSA
;
A
#
# COMPACT_ATOMS: atom_id res chain seq x y z
N MET A 1 -15.85 -9.31 -2.40
CA MET A 1 -14.93 -10.44 -2.08
C MET A 1 -13.81 -9.99 -1.15
N LEU A 2 -13.06 -8.92 -1.46
CA LEU A 2 -12.01 -8.39 -0.55
C LEU A 2 -12.57 -7.74 0.74
N GLU A 3 -13.77 -7.16 0.69
CA GLU A 3 -14.44 -6.57 1.88
C GLU A 3 -14.60 -7.55 3.03
N GLY A 4 -14.85 -8.84 2.75
CA GLY A 4 -15.00 -9.88 3.77
C GLY A 4 -13.70 -10.28 4.48
N PHE A 5 -12.55 -9.75 4.04
CA PHE A 5 -11.25 -9.98 4.67
C PHE A 5 -10.78 -8.78 5.52
N GLU A 6 -11.60 -7.72 5.62
CA GLU A 6 -11.34 -6.52 6.44
C GLU A 6 -10.01 -5.83 6.10
N ILE A 7 -9.61 -5.87 4.82
CA ILE A 7 -8.29 -5.41 4.37
C ILE A 7 -8.26 -3.91 4.05
N GLY A 8 -9.42 -3.24 4.06
CA GLY A 8 -9.54 -1.80 3.84
C GLY A 8 -9.28 -1.35 2.39
N ALA A 9 -9.52 -2.22 1.39
CA ALA A 9 -9.36 -1.87 -0.01
C ALA A 9 -10.38 -0.79 -0.44
N PHE A 10 -9.92 0.25 -1.14
CA PHE A 10 -10.79 1.38 -1.53
C PHE A 10 -10.61 1.89 -2.96
N GLY A 11 -9.48 1.59 -3.60
CA GLY A 11 -9.18 2.00 -4.96
C GLY A 11 -8.58 0.84 -5.73
N ALA A 12 -8.85 0.78 -7.03
CA ALA A 12 -8.22 -0.18 -7.94
C ALA A 12 -7.92 0.50 -9.28
N ASN A 13 -6.74 0.26 -9.82
CA ASN A 13 -6.27 0.84 -11.07
C ASN A 13 -5.58 -0.21 -11.94
N HIS A 14 -5.70 -0.08 -13.27
CA HIS A 14 -4.79 -0.73 -14.20
C HIS A 14 -3.54 0.13 -14.32
N GLU A 15 -2.38 -0.46 -14.04
CA GLU A 15 -1.11 0.25 -14.01
C GLU A 15 -0.47 0.35 -15.40
N PHE A 16 0.77 0.85 -15.45
CA PHE A 16 1.45 1.14 -16.71
C PHE A 16 1.68 -0.09 -17.60
N SER A 17 2.13 -1.21 -17.02
CA SER A 17 2.43 -2.42 -17.80
C SER A 17 1.22 -3.32 -17.99
N SER A 18 1.24 -4.07 -19.10
CA SER A 18 0.14 -4.97 -19.46
C SER A 18 -0.10 -6.03 -18.38
N GLY A 19 -1.34 -6.11 -17.89
CA GLY A 19 -1.70 -7.05 -16.82
C GLY A 19 -1.23 -6.66 -15.42
N GLN A 20 -0.71 -5.44 -15.25
CA GLN A 20 -0.36 -4.88 -13.95
C GLN A 20 -1.56 -4.14 -13.34
N PHE A 21 -1.84 -4.39 -12.07
CA PHE A 21 -2.92 -3.76 -11.34
C PHE A 21 -2.44 -3.30 -9.97
N GLU A 22 -2.98 -2.18 -9.49
CA GLU A 22 -2.81 -1.68 -8.14
C GLU A 22 -4.16 -1.67 -7.42
N ILE A 23 -4.17 -2.05 -6.14
CA ILE A 23 -5.33 -1.92 -5.26
C ILE A 23 -4.84 -1.21 -3.99
N ASN A 24 -5.41 -0.04 -3.70
CA ASN A 24 -5.01 0.78 -2.57
C ASN A 24 -5.78 0.37 -1.30
N LEU A 25 -5.08 0.38 -0.17
CA LEU A 25 -5.63 0.08 1.15
C LEU A 25 -5.64 1.34 2.01
N TRP A 26 -6.70 1.57 2.79
CA TRP A 26 -6.77 2.67 3.74
C TRP A 26 -5.67 2.54 4.79
N HIS A 27 -5.04 3.68 5.13
CA HIS A 27 -4.07 3.73 6.21
C HIS A 27 -4.72 3.37 7.55
N CYS A 28 -3.94 2.78 8.44
CA CYS A 28 -4.32 2.43 9.81
C CYS A 28 -3.04 2.38 10.66
N ILE A 29 -3.14 1.95 11.92
CA ILE A 29 -1.97 1.77 12.77
C ILE A 29 -0.99 0.77 12.13
N ALA A 30 0.32 0.97 12.34
CA ALA A 30 1.36 0.27 11.56
C ALA A 30 1.26 -1.26 11.62
N THR A 31 0.94 -1.83 12.79
CA THR A 31 0.78 -3.28 12.96
C THR A 31 -0.41 -3.83 12.18
N GLU A 32 -1.54 -3.13 12.21
CA GLU A 32 -2.72 -3.50 11.43
C GLU A 32 -2.47 -3.33 9.92
N ALA A 33 -1.75 -2.28 9.52
CA ALA A 33 -1.38 -2.07 8.12
C ALA A 33 -0.50 -3.21 7.58
N ALA A 34 0.44 -3.71 8.38
CA ALA A 34 1.27 -4.86 8.03
C ALA A 34 0.43 -6.14 7.85
N ASP A 35 -0.47 -6.43 8.79
CA ASP A 35 -1.40 -7.57 8.70
C ASP A 35 -2.29 -7.48 7.46
N ARG A 36 -2.84 -6.30 7.18
CA ARG A 36 -3.65 -6.03 5.99
C ARG A 36 -2.86 -6.27 4.71
N ALA A 37 -1.62 -5.76 4.62
CA ALA A 37 -0.76 -5.98 3.45
C ALA A 37 -0.46 -7.47 3.22
N PHE A 38 -0.19 -8.23 4.29
CA PHE A 38 0.04 -9.68 4.19
C PHE A 38 -1.22 -10.43 3.75
N ARG A 39 -2.37 -10.14 4.34
CA ARG A 39 -3.67 -10.73 3.98
C ARG A 39 -4.03 -10.41 2.53
N PHE A 40 -3.85 -9.16 2.11
CA PHE A 40 -4.07 -8.72 0.74
C PHE A 40 -3.29 -9.56 -0.27
N LYS A 41 -1.97 -9.63 -0.10
CA LYS A 41 -1.08 -10.42 -0.97
C LYS A 41 -1.50 -11.88 -1.05
N SER A 42 -1.90 -12.46 0.09
CA SER A 42 -2.31 -13.86 0.19
C SER A 42 -3.65 -14.12 -0.49
N ALA A 43 -4.65 -13.26 -0.24
CA ALA A 43 -5.97 -13.33 -0.86
C ALA A 43 -5.88 -13.19 -2.38
N ILE A 44 -5.10 -12.24 -2.90
CA ILE A 44 -4.93 -12.04 -4.35
C ILE A 44 -4.33 -13.27 -5.02
N LYS A 45 -3.31 -13.88 -4.41
CA LYS A 45 -2.71 -15.12 -4.92
C LYS A 45 -3.72 -16.27 -4.95
N GLU A 46 -4.51 -16.43 -3.90
CA GLU A 46 -5.52 -17.49 -3.82
C GLU A 46 -6.66 -17.28 -4.82
N MET A 47 -7.18 -16.06 -4.95
CA MET A 47 -8.20 -15.74 -5.96
C MET A 47 -7.68 -15.96 -7.39
N GLY A 48 -6.41 -15.61 -7.65
CA GLY A 48 -5.74 -15.93 -8.90
C GLY A 48 -5.78 -17.44 -9.17
N ARG A 49 -5.35 -18.24 -8.20
CA ARG A 49 -5.34 -19.72 -8.30
C ARG A 49 -6.74 -20.30 -8.56
N GLN A 50 -7.75 -19.81 -7.84
CA GLN A 50 -9.15 -20.26 -8.00
C GLN A 50 -9.72 -19.97 -9.39
N THR A 51 -9.17 -18.96 -10.09
CA THR A 51 -9.61 -18.57 -11.43
C THR A 51 -8.62 -18.98 -12.53
N ASN A 52 -7.77 -19.98 -12.24
CA ASN A 52 -6.72 -20.51 -13.12
C ASN A 52 -5.78 -19.43 -13.67
N LYS A 53 -5.42 -18.46 -12.83
CA LYS A 53 -4.47 -17.38 -13.11
C LYS A 53 -3.32 -17.41 -12.09
N LEU A 54 -2.24 -16.73 -12.44
CA LEU A 54 -1.11 -16.50 -11.53
C LEU A 54 -0.99 -15.01 -11.22
N ALA A 55 -1.18 -14.65 -9.95
CA ALA A 55 -0.83 -13.32 -9.46
C ALA A 55 0.58 -13.34 -8.87
N THR A 56 1.43 -12.41 -9.31
CA THR A 56 2.80 -12.25 -8.80
C THR A 56 3.00 -10.86 -8.23
N PHE A 57 3.81 -10.79 -7.17
CA PHE A 57 4.28 -9.55 -6.54
C PHE A 57 5.82 -9.48 -6.62
N MET A 58 6.39 -10.18 -7.60
CA MET A 58 7.82 -10.09 -7.90
C MET A 58 8.15 -8.67 -8.34
N ALA A 59 9.26 -8.11 -7.84
CA ALA A 59 9.63 -6.73 -8.17
C ALA A 59 9.81 -6.49 -9.68
N LYS A 60 10.24 -7.51 -10.43
CA LYS A 60 10.44 -7.43 -11.88
C LYS A 60 10.09 -8.76 -12.57
N PRO A 61 8.81 -9.02 -12.89
CA PRO A 61 8.40 -10.30 -13.48
C PRO A 61 8.77 -10.42 -14.96
N PHE A 62 8.86 -9.31 -15.69
CA PHE A 62 9.19 -9.27 -17.12
C PHE A 62 10.31 -8.26 -17.39
N ASN A 63 11.29 -8.66 -18.18
CA ASN A 63 12.34 -7.76 -18.65
C ASN A 63 11.76 -6.77 -19.66
N GLY A 64 12.15 -5.49 -19.58
CA GLY A 64 11.66 -4.43 -20.47
C GLY A 64 10.33 -3.78 -20.05
N GLU A 65 9.58 -4.39 -19.13
CA GLU A 65 8.32 -3.85 -18.59
C GLU A 65 8.50 -3.13 -17.26
N SER A 66 7.51 -2.37 -16.79
CA SER A 66 7.51 -1.78 -15.44
C SER A 66 7.55 -2.84 -14.35
N GLY A 67 8.18 -2.50 -13.21
CA GLY A 67 8.26 -3.37 -12.04
C GLY A 67 7.06 -3.22 -11.12
N SER A 68 6.91 -4.15 -10.16
CA SER A 68 5.93 -4.04 -9.08
C SER A 68 6.59 -3.43 -7.84
N GLY A 69 6.23 -2.19 -7.52
CA GLY A 69 6.63 -1.52 -6.29
C GLY A 69 5.75 -1.87 -5.10
N PHE A 70 6.24 -1.53 -3.90
CA PHE A 70 5.43 -1.49 -2.69
C PHE A 70 5.63 -0.11 -2.04
N HIS A 71 4.84 0.86 -2.47
CA HIS A 71 4.89 2.21 -1.92
C HIS A 71 4.23 2.23 -0.55
N LEU A 72 4.94 2.73 0.47
CA LEU A 72 4.44 2.87 1.83
C LEU A 72 4.31 4.35 2.16
N HIS A 73 3.09 4.78 2.45
CA HIS A 73 2.82 6.10 3.02
C HIS A 73 2.75 5.96 4.54
N PHE A 74 3.48 6.82 5.27
CA PHE A 74 3.49 6.80 6.72
C PHE A 74 3.42 8.21 7.30
N SER A 75 2.85 8.30 8.49
CA SER A 75 2.80 9.50 9.32
C SER A 75 2.91 9.08 10.78
N ILE A 76 3.27 10.03 11.64
CA ILE A 76 3.34 9.81 13.08
C ILE A 76 2.32 10.71 13.76
N LEU A 77 1.54 10.10 14.66
CA LEU A 77 0.67 10.81 15.59
C LEU A 77 1.24 10.67 17.00
N ASP A 78 1.07 11.68 17.83
CA ASP A 78 1.33 11.54 19.28
C ASP A 78 0.16 10.86 20.00
N ASP A 79 0.31 10.67 21.32
CA ASP A 79 -0.72 10.03 22.17
C ASP A 79 -2.05 10.79 22.22
N LEU A 80 -2.07 12.06 21.79
CA LEU A 80 -3.27 12.90 21.70
C LEU A 80 -3.86 12.91 20.28
N GLY A 81 -3.27 12.16 19.34
CA GLY A 81 -3.71 12.08 17.95
C GLY A 81 -3.25 13.25 17.07
N ARG A 82 -2.30 14.08 17.53
CA ARG A 82 -1.81 15.23 16.75
C ARG A 82 -0.79 14.78 15.71
N PRO A 83 -0.87 15.24 14.44
CA PRO A 83 0.10 14.88 13.41
C PRO A 83 1.44 15.53 13.68
N LEU A 84 2.49 14.73 13.85
CA LEU A 84 3.84 15.21 14.14
C LEU A 84 4.64 15.57 12.88
N PHE A 85 4.16 15.16 11.70
CA PHE A 85 4.83 15.46 10.43
C PHE A 85 4.34 16.74 9.77
N GLU A 86 3.18 17.27 10.18
CA GLU A 86 2.62 18.51 9.61
C GLU A 86 3.30 19.73 10.24
N ASP A 87 3.81 20.62 9.40
CA ASP A 87 4.11 22.01 9.77
C ASP A 87 3.76 22.93 8.59
N LYS A 88 2.66 23.69 8.71
CA LYS A 88 2.18 24.60 7.65
C LYS A 88 3.13 25.77 7.37
N GLY A 89 4.02 26.10 8.30
CA GLY A 89 5.06 27.12 8.12
C GLY A 89 6.38 26.56 7.63
N GLY A 90 6.55 25.24 7.67
CA GLY A 90 7.76 24.54 7.25
C GLY A 90 7.87 24.38 5.73
N PRO A 91 9.08 24.17 5.19
CA PRO A 91 9.26 23.78 3.79
C PRO A 91 8.42 22.54 3.44
N ASP A 92 7.76 22.56 2.29
CA ASP A 92 6.88 21.49 1.80
C ASP A 92 5.71 21.10 2.73
N GLY A 93 5.41 21.93 3.74
CA GLY A 93 4.39 21.63 4.74
C GLY A 93 4.84 20.61 5.80
N LEU A 94 6.16 20.38 5.93
CA LEU A 94 6.74 19.33 6.75
C LEU A 94 7.49 19.88 7.98
N SER A 95 7.33 19.19 9.11
CA SER A 95 8.09 19.48 10.33
C SER A 95 9.55 19.05 10.23
N ASP A 96 10.41 19.56 11.10
CA ASP A 96 11.80 19.11 11.22
C ASP A 96 11.90 17.61 11.58
N LEU A 97 10.90 17.07 12.27
CA LEU A 97 10.82 15.63 12.53
C LEU A 97 10.59 14.85 11.24
N ALA A 98 9.63 15.26 10.41
CA ALA A 98 9.36 14.60 9.13
C ALA A 98 10.57 14.62 8.19
N ARG A 99 11.35 15.71 8.21
CA ARG A 99 12.54 15.88 7.37
C ARG A 99 13.79 15.15 7.87
N SER A 100 13.78 14.68 9.12
CA SER A 100 14.88 13.90 9.70
C SER A 100 14.65 12.39 9.68
N ALA A 101 13.45 11.97 9.23
CA ALA A 101 13.07 10.57 9.04
C ALA A 101 13.74 9.94 7.81
#